data_AF-A0A955PTD3-F1
#
_entry.id   AF-A0A955PTD3-F1
#
_cell.length_a   1.000
_cell.length_b   1.000
_cell.length_c   1.000
_cell.angle_alpha   90.00
_cell.angle_beta   90.00
_cell.angle_gamma   90.00
#
_symmetry.space_group_name_H-M   'P 1'
#
loop_
_entity.id
_entity.type
_entity.pdbx_description
1 polymer ?
#
loop_
_entity_poly.entity_id
_entity_poly.type
_entity_poly.pdbx_seq_one_letter_code
_entity_poly.pdbx_strand_id
1 'polypeptide(L)'
;PPELDWDMWLGPCRYVPYNPIRCHFNFRWFLEYGGGNIRDRGAHVFSVILFVLNRTADAPVSVEATGTPPKKGLFDCPIDMEVTYEFKNPDLKVVWAQPGEPQSGREFGATYNGTKGRLLVNGGDGGCDTEDKAMRYSPPPGGVQVFRSPGHEENFYNCMKTREQPIMPI
;
A
#
# COMPACT_ATOMS: atom_id res chain seq x y z
N PRO A 1 17.44 -16.92 -20.83
CA PRO A 1 17.04 -17.48 -22.15
C PRO A 1 17.35 -16.43 -23.22
N PRO A 2 17.40 -16.75 -24.53
CA PRO A 2 17.79 -15.78 -25.57
C PRO A 2 16.98 -14.47 -25.56
N GLU A 3 15.72 -14.53 -25.13
CA GLU A 3 14.78 -13.42 -25.06
C GLU A 3 14.85 -12.57 -23.78
N LEU A 4 15.71 -12.93 -22.81
CA LEU A 4 15.85 -12.21 -21.54
C LEU A 4 17.33 -12.02 -21.20
N ASP A 5 17.77 -10.77 -21.22
CA ASP A 5 19.04 -10.38 -20.61
C ASP A 5 18.91 -10.47 -19.09
N TRP A 6 19.50 -11.53 -18.53
CA TRP A 6 19.36 -11.85 -17.12
C TRP A 6 20.19 -10.93 -16.22
N ASP A 7 21.36 -10.50 -16.68
CA ASP A 7 22.22 -9.59 -15.91
C ASP A 7 21.55 -8.22 -15.81
N MET A 8 21.01 -7.73 -16.93
CA MET A 8 20.20 -6.50 -16.95
C MET A 8 18.93 -6.63 -16.10
N TRP A 9 18.25 -7.79 -16.14
CA TRP A 9 17.03 -8.00 -15.36
C TRP A 9 17.30 -7.99 -13.85
N LEU A 10 18.41 -8.59 -13.40
CA LEU A 10 18.81 -8.57 -11.99
C LEU A 10 19.21 -7.16 -11.53
N GLY A 11 19.80 -6.36 -12.41
CA GLY A 11 20.22 -5.00 -12.12
C GLY A 11 21.21 -4.95 -10.95
N PRO A 12 20.98 -4.13 -9.90
CA PRO A 12 21.91 -3.99 -8.77
C PRO A 12 21.83 -5.14 -7.75
N CYS A 13 20.92 -6.11 -7.92
CA CYS A 13 20.79 -7.24 -7.00
C CYS A 13 21.99 -8.20 -7.12
N ARG A 14 22.20 -9.05 -6.10
CA ARG A 14 23.23 -10.08 -6.16
C ARG A 14 22.97 -11.02 -7.34
N TYR A 15 24.03 -11.35 -8.06
CA TYR A 15 23.95 -12.34 -9.12
C TYR A 15 23.47 -13.70 -8.58
N VAL A 16 22.41 -14.24 -9.19
CA VAL A 16 21.94 -15.61 -8.99
C VAL A 16 21.69 -16.25 -10.35
N PRO A 17 21.84 -17.58 -10.51
CA PRO A 17 21.52 -18.23 -11.78
C PRO A 17 20.06 -17.99 -12.20
N TYR A 18 19.83 -17.89 -13.50
CA TYR A 18 18.48 -17.72 -14.05
C TYR A 18 17.51 -18.79 -13.53
N ASN A 19 16.37 -18.34 -13.04
CA ASN A 19 15.26 -19.19 -12.67
C ASN A 19 13.94 -18.52 -13.09
N PRO A 20 13.11 -19.14 -13.93
CA PRO A 20 11.85 -18.55 -14.39
C PRO A 20 10.89 -18.20 -13.24
N ILE A 21 10.96 -18.92 -12.10
CA ILE A 21 10.14 -18.63 -10.90
C ILE A 21 10.51 -17.28 -10.29
N ARG A 22 11.70 -16.73 -10.53
CA ARG A 22 12.09 -15.40 -10.01
C ARG A 22 11.50 -14.24 -10.81
N CYS A 23 10.95 -14.49 -11.99
CA CYS A 23 10.57 -13.45 -12.95
C CYS A 23 9.11 -12.99 -12.82
N HIS A 24 8.80 -11.87 -13.50
CA HIS A 24 7.46 -11.35 -13.81
C HIS A 24 6.51 -11.12 -12.63
N PHE A 25 5.65 -12.07 -12.29
CA PHE A 25 4.74 -11.88 -11.17
C PHE A 25 5.46 -12.13 -9.84
N ASN A 26 6.33 -13.14 -9.83
CA ASN A 26 6.87 -13.73 -8.63
C ASN A 26 8.05 -12.97 -8.02
N PHE A 27 8.67 -12.02 -8.74
CA PHE A 27 9.75 -11.20 -8.16
C PHE A 27 9.28 -10.51 -6.87
N ARG A 28 7.97 -10.22 -6.77
CA ARG A 28 7.29 -9.68 -5.59
C ARG A 28 7.62 -10.43 -4.30
N TRP A 29 7.77 -11.74 -4.38
CA TRP A 29 7.88 -12.63 -3.23
C TRP A 29 9.31 -12.93 -2.81
N PHE A 30 10.28 -12.23 -3.40
CA PHE A 30 11.68 -12.23 -2.99
C PHE A 30 12.03 -10.91 -2.31
N LEU A 31 12.63 -10.96 -1.12
CA LEU A 31 13.04 -9.78 -0.35
C LEU A 31 14.00 -8.90 -1.13
N GLU A 32 14.86 -9.52 -1.93
CA GLU A 32 15.87 -8.85 -2.73
C GLU A 32 15.28 -8.06 -3.91
N TYR A 33 14.08 -8.41 -4.39
CA TYR A 33 13.46 -7.77 -5.54
C TYR A 33 12.23 -6.96 -5.13
N GLY A 34 11.20 -7.64 -4.64
CA GLY A 34 9.88 -7.07 -4.43
C GLY A 34 9.52 -6.81 -2.97
N GLY A 35 10.09 -7.53 -2.01
CA GLY A 35 9.86 -7.31 -0.58
C GLY A 35 8.47 -7.69 -0.07
N GLY A 36 7.67 -8.42 -0.85
CA GLY A 36 6.43 -9.06 -0.41
C GLY A 36 5.21 -8.15 -0.44
N ASN A 37 4.12 -8.64 0.16
CA ASN A 37 2.82 -7.95 0.16
C ASN A 37 2.88 -6.53 0.74
N ILE A 38 3.73 -6.28 1.73
CA ILE A 38 3.84 -4.94 2.33
C ILE A 38 4.44 -3.91 1.37
N ARG A 39 5.31 -4.31 0.43
CA ARG A 39 5.84 -3.40 -0.58
C ARG A 39 4.98 -3.33 -1.83
N ASP A 40 4.35 -4.44 -2.20
CA ASP A 40 3.43 -4.50 -3.34
C ASP A 40 2.10 -3.78 -3.01
N ARG A 41 1.39 -4.24 -1.98
CA ARG A 41 0.07 -3.71 -1.58
C ARG A 41 0.17 -2.60 -0.54
N GLY A 42 1.11 -2.71 0.39
CA GLY A 42 1.24 -1.71 1.45
C GLY A 42 1.51 -0.31 0.88
N ALA A 43 2.24 -0.17 -0.23
CA ALA A 43 2.42 1.13 -0.90
C ALA A 43 1.07 1.81 -1.24
N HIS A 44 0.09 1.06 -1.77
CA HIS A 44 -1.24 1.56 -2.06
C HIS A 44 -1.98 2.00 -0.78
N VAL A 45 -1.98 1.15 0.25
CA VAL A 45 -2.68 1.44 1.52
C VAL A 45 -2.05 2.63 2.26
N PHE A 46 -0.71 2.69 2.34
CA PHE A 46 0.00 3.78 3.00
C PHE A 46 -0.21 5.11 2.29
N SER A 47 -0.29 5.15 0.96
CA SER A 47 -0.60 6.38 0.23
C SER A 47 -1.95 6.98 0.63
N VAL A 48 -2.97 6.14 0.84
CA VAL A 48 -4.31 6.58 1.28
C VAL A 48 -4.28 7.06 2.73
N ILE A 49 -3.55 6.37 3.62
CA ILE A 49 -3.38 6.79 5.01
C ILE A 49 -2.77 8.20 5.05
N LEU A 50 -1.66 8.41 4.34
CA LEU A 50 -0.98 9.70 4.27
C LEU A 50 -1.88 10.79 3.66
N PHE A 51 -2.61 10.47 2.58
CA PHE A 51 -3.57 11.37 1.96
C PHE A 51 -4.68 11.81 2.94
N VAL A 52 -5.31 10.87 3.64
CA VAL A 52 -6.38 11.17 4.62
C VAL A 52 -5.89 12.03 5.78
N LEU A 53 -4.62 11.88 6.15
CA LEU A 53 -3.99 12.66 7.21
C LEU A 53 -3.48 14.02 6.73
N ASN A 54 -3.63 14.32 5.44
CA ASN A 54 -3.03 15.49 4.79
C ASN A 54 -1.51 15.57 5.06
N ARG A 55 -0.83 14.43 5.00
CA ARG A 55 0.62 14.28 5.16
C ARG A 55 1.22 13.88 3.83
N THR A 56 2.31 14.51 3.43
CA THR A 56 2.97 14.24 2.14
C THR A 56 4.33 13.57 2.30
N ALA A 57 4.99 13.67 3.46
CA ALA A 57 6.36 13.16 3.62
C ALA A 57 6.78 12.78 5.05
N ASP A 58 5.86 12.70 6.01
CA ASP A 58 6.25 12.42 7.39
C ASP A 58 6.61 10.94 7.54
N ALA A 59 7.87 10.68 7.90
CA ALA A 59 8.29 9.35 8.31
C ALA A 59 7.71 9.01 9.70
N PRO A 60 7.41 7.73 9.97
CA PRO A 60 7.10 7.28 11.31
C PRO A 60 8.30 7.56 12.24
N VAL A 61 8.00 7.91 13.50
CA VAL A 61 9.02 8.08 14.55
C VAL A 61 9.52 6.73 15.09
N SER A 62 8.73 5.67 14.94
CA SER A 62 9.10 4.31 15.32
C SER A 62 8.43 3.30 14.39
N VAL A 63 9.13 2.20 14.13
CA VAL A 63 8.62 1.06 13.37
C VAL A 63 9.05 -0.21 14.09
N GLU A 64 8.08 -1.04 14.45
CA GLU A 64 8.30 -2.36 15.02
C GLU A 64 7.66 -3.41 14.13
N ALA A 65 8.43 -4.41 13.72
CA ALA A 65 7.97 -5.45 12.80
C ALA A 65 8.29 -6.83 13.35
N THR A 66 7.32 -7.73 13.28
CA THR A 66 7.52 -9.16 13.48
C THR A 66 6.96 -9.91 12.28
N GLY A 67 7.56 -11.05 11.94
CA GLY A 67 7.06 -11.87 10.86
C GLY A 67 7.89 -13.13 10.64
N THR A 68 7.29 -14.10 9.95
CA THR A 68 7.90 -15.40 9.68
C THR A 68 7.95 -15.67 8.18
N PRO A 69 9.14 -15.98 7.60
CA PRO A 69 9.26 -16.39 6.21
C PRO A 69 8.62 -17.76 5.98
N PRO A 70 8.26 -18.09 4.73
CA PRO A 70 7.77 -19.41 4.40
C PRO A 70 8.83 -20.48 4.69
N LYS A 71 8.40 -21.64 5.19
CA LYS A 71 9.30 -22.76 5.54
C LYS A 71 9.71 -23.63 4.35
N LYS A 72 9.08 -23.43 3.19
CA LYS A 72 9.23 -24.24 1.98
C LYS A 72 9.11 -23.33 0.75
N GLY A 73 9.65 -23.80 -0.36
CA GLY A 73 9.64 -23.05 -1.62
C GLY A 73 10.84 -22.11 -1.74
N LEU A 74 10.80 -21.25 -2.75
CA LEU A 74 11.91 -20.35 -3.09
C LEU A 74 11.73 -18.93 -2.53
N PHE A 75 10.51 -18.56 -2.15
CA PHE A 75 10.19 -17.24 -1.63
C PHE A 75 10.75 -17.06 -0.22
N ASP A 76 11.14 -15.84 0.13
CA ASP A 76 11.78 -15.51 1.42
C ASP A 76 11.12 -14.31 2.12
N CYS A 77 10.16 -13.63 1.47
CA CYS A 77 9.33 -12.61 2.10
C CYS A 77 8.46 -13.21 3.21
N PRO A 78 8.33 -12.56 4.39
CA PRO A 78 7.42 -13.02 5.43
C PRO A 78 5.98 -13.12 4.94
N ILE A 79 5.36 -14.27 5.20
CA ILE A 79 3.95 -14.54 4.87
C ILE A 79 3.05 -14.15 6.03
N ASP A 80 3.49 -14.38 7.26
CA ASP A 80 2.88 -13.86 8.47
C ASP A 80 3.68 -12.65 8.91
N MET A 81 3.03 -11.50 9.09
CA MET A 81 3.69 -10.25 9.44
C MET A 81 2.74 -9.31 10.19
N GLU A 82 3.24 -8.74 11.27
CA GLU A 82 2.63 -7.59 11.92
C GLU A 82 3.65 -6.45 11.98
N VAL A 83 3.27 -5.27 11.50
CA VAL A 83 4.11 -4.07 11.59
C VAL A 83 3.32 -2.94 12.22
N THR A 84 3.86 -2.39 13.31
CA THR A 84 3.37 -1.18 13.95
C THR A 84 4.23 0.00 13.55
N TYR A 85 3.59 1.06 13.07
CA TYR A 85 4.19 2.35 12.77
C TYR A 85 3.59 3.39 13.71
N GLU A 86 4.44 4.18 14.35
CA GLU A 86 3.99 5.33 15.15
C GLU A 86 4.42 6.62 14.48
N PHE A 87 3.48 7.55 14.37
CA PHE A 87 3.71 8.90 13.89
C PHE A 87 3.41 9.88 15.03
N LYS A 88 4.10 11.02 15.02
CA LYS A 88 3.86 12.14 15.92
C LYS A 88 3.38 13.36 15.15
N ASN A 89 2.78 14.29 15.89
CA ASN A 89 2.34 15.60 15.39
C ASN A 89 1.39 15.54 14.18
N PRO A 90 0.15 15.04 14.32
CA PRO A 90 -0.48 14.42 15.50
C PRO A 90 -0.11 12.95 15.72
N ASP A 91 -0.42 12.44 16.91
CA ASP A 91 -0.21 11.03 17.25
C ASP A 91 -1.10 10.12 16.40
N LEU A 92 -0.47 9.14 15.75
CA LEU A 92 -1.15 8.11 14.98
C LEU A 92 -0.40 6.79 15.10
N LYS A 93 -1.16 5.72 15.26
CA LYS A 93 -0.67 4.34 15.16
C LYS A 93 -1.27 3.68 13.93
N VAL A 94 -0.41 3.14 13.06
CA VAL A 94 -0.81 2.33 11.91
C VAL A 94 -0.32 0.91 12.15
N VAL A 95 -1.21 -0.07 11.94
CA VAL A 95 -0.86 -1.50 12.05
C VAL A 95 -1.11 -2.16 10.70
N TRP A 96 -0.05 -2.70 10.11
CA TRP A 96 -0.13 -3.64 9.00
C TRP A 96 -0.26 -5.04 9.59
N ALA A 97 -1.38 -5.71 9.32
CA ALA A 97 -1.64 -7.08 9.76
C ALA A 97 -1.77 -8.00 8.54
N GLN A 98 -0.91 -9.01 8.48
CA GLN A 98 -0.84 -9.99 7.39
C GLN A 98 -0.79 -11.39 8.00
N PRO A 99 -1.92 -12.09 8.14
CA PRO A 99 -2.04 -13.29 8.97
C PRO A 99 -1.47 -14.59 8.34
N GLY A 100 -0.71 -14.52 7.24
CA GLY A 100 -0.17 -15.70 6.54
C GLY A 100 -1.18 -16.48 5.69
N GLU A 101 -2.45 -16.47 6.08
CA GLU A 101 -3.52 -17.19 5.38
C GLU A 101 -4.48 -16.23 4.65
N PRO A 102 -4.96 -16.59 3.45
CA PRO A 102 -5.98 -15.79 2.76
C PRO A 102 -7.22 -15.61 3.62
N GLN A 103 -7.51 -14.36 3.97
CA GLN A 103 -8.76 -13.99 4.63
C GLN A 103 -9.76 -13.58 3.55
N SER A 104 -10.93 -14.21 3.54
CA SER A 104 -12.07 -13.78 2.71
C SER A 104 -13.18 -13.27 3.63
N GLY A 105 -13.73 -12.09 3.31
CA GLY A 105 -14.77 -11.46 4.13
C GLY A 105 -14.81 -9.94 4.00
N ARG A 106 -15.73 -9.31 4.75
CA ARG A 106 -15.96 -7.86 4.71
C ARG A 106 -14.86 -7.02 5.38
N GLU A 107 -13.95 -7.63 6.14
CA GLU A 107 -12.90 -6.91 6.89
C GLU A 107 -11.55 -6.89 6.15
N PHE A 108 -11.55 -7.11 4.83
CA PHE A 108 -10.34 -7.08 4.01
C PHE A 108 -10.08 -5.68 3.42
N GLY A 109 -9.28 -4.88 4.11
CA GLY A 109 -8.91 -3.54 3.64
C GLY A 109 -8.33 -2.70 4.77
N ALA A 110 -8.80 -1.45 4.87
CA ALA A 110 -8.33 -0.49 5.86
C ALA A 110 -9.45 -0.15 6.85
N THR A 111 -9.11 -0.20 8.15
CA THR A 111 -9.99 0.25 9.22
C THR A 111 -9.44 1.50 9.87
N TYR A 112 -10.22 2.58 9.86
CA TYR A 112 -9.88 3.86 10.48
C TYR A 112 -10.68 4.01 11.77
N ASN A 113 -10.00 4.19 12.89
CA ASN A 113 -10.63 4.38 14.20
C ASN A 113 -10.43 5.82 14.67
N GLY A 114 -11.52 6.52 14.91
CA GLY A 114 -11.53 7.88 15.45
C GLY A 114 -12.39 7.98 16.70
N THR A 115 -12.37 9.14 17.34
CA THR A 115 -13.13 9.41 18.58
C THR A 115 -14.65 9.35 18.40
N LYS A 116 -15.14 9.48 17.16
CA LYS A 116 -16.57 9.44 16.81
C LYS A 116 -17.03 8.10 16.22
N GLY A 117 -16.12 7.13 16.11
CA GLY A 117 -16.42 5.81 15.59
C GLY A 117 -15.36 5.27 14.65
N ARG A 118 -15.73 4.19 13.96
CA ARG A 118 -14.90 3.44 13.04
C ARG A 118 -15.37 3.60 11.60
N LEU A 119 -14.46 3.61 10.64
CA LEU A 119 -14.75 3.51 9.21
C LEU A 119 -14.00 2.31 8.64
N LEU A 120 -14.71 1.42 7.96
CA LEU A 120 -14.14 0.32 7.19
C LEU A 120 -14.17 0.63 5.70
N VAL A 121 -13.03 0.54 5.03
CA VAL A 121 -12.92 0.56 3.57
C VAL A 121 -12.41 -0.79 3.13
N ASN A 122 -13.24 -1.52 2.38
CA ASN A 122 -13.06 -2.91 2.00
C ASN A 122 -12.77 -3.03 0.49
N GLY A 123 -12.15 -4.15 0.11
CA GLY A 123 -11.89 -4.49 -1.30
C GLY A 123 -10.48 -4.17 -1.79
N GLY A 124 -9.58 -3.77 -0.90
CA GLY A 124 -8.15 -3.68 -1.21
C GLY A 124 -7.82 -2.64 -2.30
N ASP A 125 -7.05 -3.05 -3.33
CA ASP A 125 -6.44 -2.13 -4.31
C ASP A 125 -7.40 -1.68 -5.43
N GLY A 126 -8.63 -2.18 -5.44
CA GLY A 126 -9.62 -1.86 -6.47
C GLY A 126 -11.05 -1.72 -5.96
N GLY A 127 -11.28 -1.93 -4.67
CA GLY A 127 -12.60 -1.77 -4.05
C GLY A 127 -12.69 -0.50 -3.24
N CYS A 128 -13.87 0.11 -3.26
CA CYS A 128 -14.23 1.23 -2.40
C CYS A 128 -15.46 0.90 -1.54
N ASP A 129 -15.73 -0.40 -1.34
CA ASP A 129 -16.86 -0.85 -0.55
C ASP A 129 -16.70 -0.36 0.89
N THR A 130 -17.73 0.27 1.43
CA THR A 130 -17.67 0.84 2.78
C THR A 130 -19.04 0.77 3.45
N GLU A 131 -19.10 1.25 4.68
CA GLU A 131 -20.32 1.24 5.48
C GLU A 131 -21.34 2.26 4.94
N ASP A 132 -22.64 1.92 4.99
CA ASP A 132 -23.76 2.79 4.55
C ASP A 132 -23.67 4.22 5.07
N LYS A 133 -23.23 4.38 6.32
CA LYS A 133 -23.08 5.70 6.97
C LYS A 133 -22.06 6.59 6.25
N ALA A 134 -21.03 6.01 5.64
CA ALA A 134 -20.02 6.73 4.88
C ALA A 134 -20.54 7.06 3.48
N MET A 135 -21.23 6.11 2.84
CA MET A 135 -21.87 6.33 1.52
C MET A 135 -22.93 7.43 1.54
N ARG A 136 -23.63 7.59 2.67
CA ARG A 136 -24.66 8.63 2.88
C ARG A 136 -24.12 9.88 3.58
N TYR A 137 -22.82 9.93 3.86
CA TYR A 137 -22.23 11.08 4.55
C TYR A 137 -22.27 12.32 3.66
N SER A 138 -22.81 13.40 4.20
CA SER A 138 -22.74 14.72 3.59
C SER A 138 -21.91 15.63 4.50
N PRO A 139 -20.85 16.28 3.99
CA PRO A 139 -20.10 17.24 4.77
C PRO A 139 -21.02 18.35 5.31
N PRO A 140 -20.95 18.69 6.61
CA PRO A 140 -21.73 19.79 7.16
C PRO A 140 -21.30 21.13 6.55
N PRO A 141 -22.06 22.22 6.74
CA PRO A 141 -21.60 23.56 6.39
C PRO A 141 -20.22 23.86 6.99
N GLY A 142 -19.28 24.32 6.15
CA GLY A 142 -17.87 24.51 6.53
C GLY A 142 -17.03 23.23 6.56
N GLY A 143 -17.59 22.08 6.17
CA GLY A 143 -16.87 20.83 5.99
C GLY A 143 -15.92 20.87 4.81
N VAL A 144 -14.91 19.99 4.83
CA VAL A 144 -13.91 19.87 3.76
C VAL A 144 -14.48 19.04 2.62
N GLN A 145 -14.46 19.58 1.41
CA GLN A 145 -14.66 18.81 0.18
C GLN A 145 -13.29 18.37 -0.34
N VAL A 146 -13.06 17.07 -0.32
CA VAL A 146 -11.82 16.50 -0.87
C VAL A 146 -11.85 16.53 -2.39
N PHE A 147 -10.67 16.69 -3.01
CA PHE A 147 -10.53 16.65 -4.46
C PHE A 147 -11.07 15.32 -5.01
N ARG A 148 -11.98 15.39 -5.98
CA ARG A 148 -12.49 14.23 -6.69
C ARG A 148 -11.63 13.98 -7.92
N SER A 149 -10.76 12.97 -7.83
CA SER A 149 -9.89 12.58 -8.93
C SER A 149 -10.73 12.15 -10.15
N PRO A 150 -10.43 12.65 -11.36
CA PRO A 150 -10.99 12.09 -12.60
C PRO A 150 -10.34 10.75 -12.98
N GLY A 151 -9.36 10.28 -12.20
CA GLY A 151 -8.49 9.13 -12.52
C GLY A 151 -7.04 9.57 -12.63
N HIS A 152 -6.10 8.65 -12.40
CA HIS A 152 -4.66 8.97 -12.36
C HIS A 152 -4.15 9.56 -13.69
N GLU A 153 -4.54 8.99 -14.82
CA GLU A 153 -4.11 9.43 -16.15
C GLU A 153 -4.61 10.85 -16.46
N GLU A 154 -5.92 11.09 -16.33
CA GLU A 154 -6.48 12.42 -16.61
C GLU A 154 -5.96 13.48 -15.64
N ASN A 155 -5.82 13.14 -14.35
CA ASN A 155 -5.23 14.05 -13.37
C ASN A 155 -3.80 14.45 -13.77
N PHE A 156 -2.99 13.48 -14.17
CA PHE A 156 -1.62 13.75 -14.63
C PHE A 156 -1.59 14.69 -15.84
N TYR A 157 -2.40 14.44 -16.88
CA TYR A 157 -2.45 15.33 -18.05
C TYR A 157 -2.94 16.73 -17.71
N ASN A 158 -3.91 16.85 -16.81
CA ASN A 158 -4.40 18.14 -16.35
C ASN A 158 -3.29 18.91 -15.62
N CYS A 159 -2.56 18.25 -14.72
CA CYS A 159 -1.41 18.81 -14.02
C CYS A 159 -0.28 19.24 -14.96
N MET A 160 -0.03 18.50 -16.05
CA MET A 160 0.94 18.94 -17.07
C MET A 160 0.53 20.27 -17.73
N LYS A 161 -0.77 20.47 -17.99
CA LYS A 161 -1.31 21.69 -18.60
C LYS A 161 -1.31 22.87 -17.62
N THR A 162 -1.74 22.63 -16.39
CA THR A 162 -1.87 23.68 -15.35
C THR A 162 -0.57 23.98 -14.62
N ARG A 163 0.43 23.08 -14.71
CA ARG A 163 1.68 23.10 -13.93
C ARG A 163 1.48 22.91 -12.42
N GLU A 164 0.33 22.37 -12.03
CA GLU A 164 0.05 21.98 -10.65
C GLU A 164 0.61 20.57 -10.35
N GLN A 165 0.68 20.21 -9.06
CA GLN A 165 1.08 18.88 -8.63
C GLN A 165 -0.07 17.87 -8.84
N PRO A 166 0.22 16.64 -9.33
CA PRO A 166 -0.74 15.54 -9.32
C PRO A 166 -1.21 15.23 -7.90
N ILE A 167 -2.38 14.58 -7.78
CA ILE A 167 -2.90 14.11 -6.48
C ILE A 167 -1.94 13.10 -5.82
N MET A 168 -1.21 12.33 -6.63
CA MET A 168 -0.14 11.42 -6.21
C MET A 168 1.16 11.83 -6.91
N PRO A 169 1.89 12.83 -6.37
CA PRO A 169 3.19 13.20 -6.91
C PRO A 169 4.25 12.13 -6.57
N ILE A 170 5.28 12.03 -7.40
CA ILE A 170 6.45 11.14 -7.20
C ILE A 170 7.57 11.93 -6.53
#